data_AF-A0A3D3JIN8-F1
#
_entry.id   AF-A0A3D3JIN8-F1
#
_cell.length_a   1.000
_cell.length_b   1.000
_cell.length_c   1.000
_cell.angle_alpha   90.00
_cell.angle_beta   90.00
_cell.angle_gamma   90.00
#
_symmetry.space_group_name_H-M   'P 1'
#
loop_
_entity.id
_entity.type
_entity.pdbx_description
1 polymer ?
#
loop_
_entity_poly.entity_id
_entity_poly.type
_entity_poly.pdbx_seq_one_letter_code
_entity_poly.pdbx_strand_id
1 'polypeptide(L)'
;NGSDNVLFGHLTGASLTNGTGVTLIGSHADVGADGLTNATAIGFGSRVDASNSLVLGRVAGVNGATSTSLVAINQFGPNTNLDVWRGFILGEEGTSFNGTRLLTLSAANGNFWASVIANGATYGWSIGTNLPGQVGFVTVTPEPPPGLIITFVSHNDAGQYRSSLQVRNRTGGDVDMSLYTTRVFIYH
;
A
#
# COMPACT_ATOMS: atom_id res chain seq x y z
N ASN A 1 -15.63 37.30 -11.47
CA ASN A 1 -16.64 36.41 -12.06
C ASN A 1 -16.02 35.05 -12.22
N GLY A 2 -16.52 34.08 -11.47
CA GLY A 2 -16.22 32.68 -11.71
C GLY A 2 -17.13 32.09 -12.78
N SER A 3 -16.69 31.02 -13.42
CA SER A 3 -17.48 30.26 -14.40
C SER A 3 -17.44 28.75 -14.08
N ASP A 4 -18.44 28.02 -14.55
CA ASP A 4 -18.43 26.55 -14.56
C ASP A 4 -18.34 25.88 -13.18
N ASN A 5 -18.89 26.53 -12.14
CA ASN A 5 -18.88 26.00 -10.78
C ASN A 5 -20.21 25.29 -10.43
N VAL A 6 -20.13 24.23 -9.64
CA VAL A 6 -21.29 23.51 -9.08
C VAL A 6 -21.22 23.53 -7.56
N LEU A 7 -22.19 24.16 -6.90
CA LEU A 7 -22.26 24.25 -5.44
C LEU A 7 -23.61 23.71 -4.95
N PHE A 8 -23.60 22.70 -4.09
CA PHE A 8 -24.81 22.07 -3.58
C PHE A 8 -24.73 21.75 -2.09
N GLY A 9 -25.59 22.38 -1.28
CA GLY A 9 -25.71 22.16 0.16
C GLY A 9 -25.94 23.45 0.96
N HIS A 10 -26.25 23.31 2.24
CA HIS A 10 -26.39 24.45 3.17
C HIS A 10 -25.02 25.05 3.50
N LEU A 11 -24.85 26.37 3.34
CA LEU A 11 -23.59 27.11 3.56
C LEU A 11 -22.39 26.58 2.76
N THR A 12 -22.65 25.95 1.61
CA THR A 12 -21.60 25.45 0.72
C THR A 12 -20.91 26.59 -0.03
N GLY A 13 -19.58 26.58 -0.09
CA GLY A 13 -18.77 27.56 -0.83
C GLY A 13 -18.84 28.97 -0.27
N ALA A 14 -19.07 29.12 1.04
CA ALA A 14 -19.14 30.43 1.70
C ALA A 14 -17.87 31.28 1.48
N SER A 15 -16.73 30.64 1.25
CA SER A 15 -15.44 31.30 1.00
C SER A 15 -15.09 31.47 -0.48
N LEU A 16 -15.93 31.01 -1.41
CA LEU A 16 -15.68 31.09 -2.86
C LEU A 16 -16.37 32.30 -3.47
N THR A 17 -15.61 33.34 -3.82
CA THR A 17 -16.08 34.55 -4.49
C THR A 17 -15.70 34.61 -5.98
N ASN A 18 -14.61 33.94 -6.35
CA ASN A 18 -14.09 33.80 -7.70
C ASN A 18 -13.45 32.41 -7.86
N GLY A 19 -13.71 31.72 -8.96
CA GLY A 19 -13.18 30.37 -9.19
C GLY A 19 -13.71 29.80 -10.50
N THR A 20 -12.99 28.86 -11.09
CA THR A 20 -13.36 28.28 -12.40
C THR A 20 -13.32 26.77 -12.36
N GLY A 21 -14.44 26.11 -12.66
CA GLY A 21 -14.51 24.64 -12.62
C GLY A 21 -14.43 24.07 -11.20
N VAL A 22 -15.02 24.75 -10.21
CA VAL A 22 -15.06 24.30 -8.81
C VAL A 22 -16.34 23.50 -8.53
N THR A 23 -16.21 22.30 -7.97
CA THR A 23 -17.35 21.46 -7.57
C THR A 23 -17.38 21.26 -6.05
N LEU A 24 -18.39 21.78 -5.36
CA LEU A 24 -18.58 21.64 -3.91
C LEU A 24 -19.93 20.98 -3.63
N ILE A 25 -19.93 19.80 -3.01
CA ILE A 25 -21.15 19.06 -2.71
C ILE A 25 -21.14 18.64 -1.24
N GLY A 26 -22.08 19.17 -0.46
CA GLY A 26 -22.23 18.86 0.97
C GLY A 26 -22.44 20.12 1.81
N SER A 27 -23.24 20.00 2.87
CA SER A 27 -23.44 21.11 3.82
C SER A 27 -22.11 21.51 4.46
N HIS A 28 -21.82 22.81 4.48
CA HIS A 28 -20.54 23.41 4.88
C HIS A 28 -19.31 22.94 4.08
N ALA A 29 -19.47 22.32 2.90
CA ALA A 29 -18.33 22.07 2.03
C ALA A 29 -17.78 23.39 1.49
N ASP A 30 -16.46 23.59 1.50
CA ASP A 30 -15.88 24.90 1.16
C ASP A 30 -14.52 24.80 0.44
N VAL A 31 -13.98 25.95 0.03
CA VAL A 31 -12.62 26.12 -0.44
C VAL A 31 -11.76 26.75 0.65
N GLY A 32 -10.46 26.44 0.64
CA GLY A 32 -9.53 27.05 1.58
C GLY A 32 -8.99 28.42 1.21
N ALA A 33 -9.12 28.76 -0.06
CA ALA A 33 -8.74 30.04 -0.62
C ALA A 33 -9.71 30.37 -1.76
N ASP A 34 -9.90 31.66 -1.99
CA ASP A 34 -10.60 32.13 -3.18
C ASP A 34 -9.74 31.95 -4.44
N GLY A 35 -10.37 31.91 -5.61
CA GLY A 35 -9.67 31.86 -6.91
C GLY A 35 -9.24 30.46 -7.36
N LEU A 36 -9.68 29.39 -6.70
CA LEU A 36 -9.31 28.03 -7.10
C LEU A 36 -9.88 27.64 -8.47
N THR A 37 -9.12 26.80 -9.18
CA THR A 37 -9.48 26.31 -10.51
C THR A 37 -9.42 24.78 -10.56
N ASN A 38 -10.42 24.13 -11.16
CA ASN A 38 -10.50 22.66 -11.25
C ASN A 38 -10.35 22.00 -9.86
N ALA A 39 -11.14 22.46 -8.89
CA ALA A 39 -11.05 22.01 -7.50
C ALA A 39 -12.38 21.37 -7.09
N THR A 40 -12.33 20.20 -6.45
CA THR A 40 -13.55 19.48 -6.04
C THR A 40 -13.50 19.10 -4.57
N ALA A 41 -14.57 19.38 -3.82
CA ALA A 41 -14.78 18.88 -2.46
C ALA A 41 -16.17 18.24 -2.32
N ILE A 42 -16.23 16.98 -1.88
CA ILE A 42 -17.49 16.23 -1.74
C ILE A 42 -17.60 15.67 -0.32
N GLY A 43 -18.61 16.10 0.44
CA GLY A 43 -18.95 15.65 1.80
C GLY A 43 -19.29 16.80 2.76
N PHE A 44 -20.04 16.51 3.84
CA PHE A 44 -20.35 17.49 4.90
C PHE A 44 -19.07 17.99 5.58
N GLY A 45 -18.83 19.31 5.55
CA GLY A 45 -17.64 19.95 6.11
C GLY A 45 -16.35 19.64 5.35
N SER A 46 -16.42 19.08 4.13
CA SER A 46 -15.23 18.86 3.29
C SER A 46 -14.63 20.19 2.84
N ARG A 47 -13.32 20.23 2.58
CA ARG A 47 -12.66 21.46 2.14
C ARG A 47 -11.51 21.15 1.18
N VAL A 48 -11.45 21.84 0.05
CA VAL A 48 -10.36 21.74 -0.93
C VAL A 48 -9.52 23.02 -0.92
N ASP A 49 -8.21 22.87 -0.75
CA ASP A 49 -7.29 24.00 -0.52
C ASP A 49 -6.43 24.36 -1.74
N ALA A 50 -6.51 23.58 -2.81
CA ALA A 50 -5.67 23.73 -3.99
C ALA A 50 -6.42 23.49 -5.30
N SER A 51 -5.95 24.13 -6.37
CA SER A 51 -6.38 23.86 -7.74
C SER A 51 -6.01 22.44 -8.18
N ASN A 52 -6.70 21.90 -9.20
CA ASN A 52 -6.48 20.56 -9.75
C ASN A 52 -6.53 19.43 -8.70
N SER A 53 -7.37 19.58 -7.68
CA SER A 53 -7.40 18.69 -6.52
C SER A 53 -8.83 18.22 -6.23
N LEU A 54 -8.95 16.99 -5.75
CA LEU A 54 -10.20 16.39 -5.29
C LEU A 54 -10.08 15.98 -3.82
N VAL A 55 -10.97 16.49 -2.98
CA VAL A 55 -11.15 16.05 -1.59
C VAL A 55 -12.49 15.33 -1.48
N LEU A 56 -12.44 14.04 -1.18
CA LEU A 56 -13.62 13.20 -0.97
C LEU A 56 -13.74 12.86 0.52
N GLY A 57 -14.67 13.54 1.19
CA GLY A 57 -14.89 13.48 2.63
C GLY A 57 -14.27 14.65 3.39
N ARG A 58 -14.61 14.79 4.68
CA ARG A 58 -14.01 15.82 5.56
C ARG A 58 -12.73 15.30 6.21
N VAL A 59 -11.85 16.20 6.66
CA VAL A 59 -10.59 15.88 7.33
C VAL A 59 -10.60 16.47 8.75
N ALA A 60 -10.30 15.65 9.77
CA ALA A 60 -10.26 16.12 11.15
C ALA A 60 -9.33 17.34 11.32
N GLY A 61 -9.80 18.37 12.01
CA GLY A 61 -9.07 19.63 12.21
C GLY A 61 -9.20 20.64 11.05
N VAL A 62 -9.83 20.25 9.95
CA VAL A 62 -10.07 21.13 8.79
C VAL A 62 -11.54 21.54 8.76
N ASN A 63 -11.82 22.81 8.51
CA ASN A 63 -13.18 23.34 8.30
C ASN A 63 -14.18 22.96 9.41
N GLY A 64 -13.72 22.96 10.66
CA GLY A 64 -14.54 22.62 11.84
C GLY A 64 -14.84 21.13 12.02
N ALA A 65 -14.26 20.24 11.21
CA ALA A 65 -14.46 18.79 11.35
C ALA A 65 -13.74 18.22 12.57
N THR A 66 -14.43 17.39 13.36
CA THR A 66 -13.88 16.67 14.52
C THR A 66 -13.41 15.25 14.20
N SER A 67 -13.71 14.76 13.00
CA SER A 67 -13.33 13.43 12.52
C SER A 67 -13.10 13.46 11.02
N THR A 68 -12.30 12.51 10.52
CA THR A 68 -12.10 12.31 9.08
C THR A 68 -13.18 11.37 8.53
N SER A 69 -13.73 11.68 7.37
CA SER A 69 -14.69 10.80 6.68
C SER A 69 -14.00 9.52 6.25
N LEU A 70 -14.70 8.40 6.41
CA LEU A 70 -14.28 7.13 5.85
C LEU A 70 -14.89 6.97 4.45
N VAL A 71 -14.07 6.64 3.47
CA VAL A 71 -14.52 6.44 2.08
C VAL A 71 -14.60 4.95 1.81
N ALA A 72 -15.80 4.47 1.53
CA ALA A 72 -16.04 3.11 1.10
C ALA A 72 -16.18 3.04 -0.42
N ILE A 73 -15.47 2.10 -1.05
CA ILE A 73 -15.63 1.75 -2.45
C ILE A 73 -16.04 0.27 -2.51
N ASN A 74 -17.30 0.03 -2.91
CA ASN A 74 -17.91 -1.31 -2.96
C ASN A 74 -18.04 -2.02 -1.59
N GLN A 75 -18.11 -1.25 -0.50
CA GLN A 75 -18.24 -1.73 0.88
C GLN A 75 -19.38 -0.98 1.58
N PHE A 76 -20.25 -1.68 2.31
CA PHE A 76 -21.25 -1.06 3.18
C PHE A 76 -20.66 -0.91 4.59
N GLY A 77 -20.00 0.22 4.85
CA GLY A 77 -19.34 0.46 6.14
C GLY A 77 -17.82 0.28 6.05
N PRO A 78 -17.07 1.35 5.80
CA PRO A 78 -15.61 1.30 5.79
C PRO A 78 -15.07 1.18 7.22
N ASN A 79 -14.07 0.32 7.43
CA ASN A 79 -13.41 0.13 8.74
C ASN A 79 -12.15 1.00 8.90
N THR A 80 -11.75 1.70 7.85
CA THR A 80 -10.56 2.56 7.79
C THR A 80 -10.78 3.69 6.76
N ASN A 81 -9.85 4.64 6.68
CA ASN A 81 -10.01 5.87 5.91
C ASN A 81 -10.30 5.62 4.42
N LEU A 82 -9.68 4.59 3.83
CA LEU A 82 -9.99 4.08 2.50
C LEU A 82 -10.22 2.57 2.59
N ASP A 83 -11.45 2.13 2.40
CA ASP A 83 -11.83 0.73 2.41
C ASP A 83 -12.33 0.31 1.02
N VAL A 84 -11.58 -0.57 0.37
CA VAL A 84 -11.87 -1.09 -0.98
C VAL A 84 -12.10 -2.59 -0.84
N TRP A 85 -13.35 -3.05 -0.99
CA TRP A 85 -13.73 -4.46 -0.76
C TRP A 85 -13.05 -5.46 -1.73
N ARG A 86 -12.34 -5.00 -2.76
CA ARG A 86 -11.83 -5.84 -3.87
C ARG A 86 -10.46 -5.36 -4.34
N GLY A 87 -10.14 -5.53 -5.63
CA GLY A 87 -8.86 -5.11 -6.19
C GLY A 87 -8.67 -3.60 -6.15
N PHE A 88 -7.46 -3.18 -5.82
CA PHE A 88 -7.00 -1.79 -5.87
C PHE A 88 -5.68 -1.76 -6.65
N ILE A 89 -5.59 -0.88 -7.65
CA ILE A 89 -4.38 -0.67 -8.45
C ILE A 89 -3.96 0.79 -8.26
N LEU A 90 -2.67 1.03 -7.99
CA LEU A 90 -2.05 2.35 -8.03
C LEU A 90 -1.23 2.47 -9.33
N GLY A 91 -1.73 3.19 -10.33
CA GLY A 91 -1.02 3.43 -11.60
C GLY A 91 -1.09 2.30 -12.62
N GLU A 92 -0.54 2.54 -13.82
CA GLU A 92 -0.67 1.66 -14.99
C GLU A 92 0.12 0.33 -14.86
N GLU A 93 1.05 0.22 -13.89
CA GLU A 93 2.03 -0.88 -13.77
C GLU A 93 2.09 -1.58 -12.38
N GLY A 94 1.15 -1.32 -11.47
CA GLY A 94 1.01 -2.06 -10.20
C GLY A 94 1.44 -1.29 -8.93
N THR A 95 1.15 -1.89 -7.75
CA THR A 95 1.25 -1.21 -6.45
C THR A 95 2.66 -1.20 -5.86
N SER A 96 3.27 -0.01 -5.71
CA SER A 96 4.42 0.22 -4.85
C SER A 96 4.00 0.81 -3.50
N PHE A 97 4.38 0.17 -2.39
CA PHE A 97 4.15 0.68 -1.04
C PHE A 97 5.45 1.24 -0.45
N ASN A 98 5.62 2.56 -0.45
CA ASN A 98 6.80 3.21 0.13
C ASN A 98 6.56 3.55 1.63
N GLY A 99 7.47 3.13 2.51
CA GLY A 99 7.38 3.43 3.95
C GLY A 99 6.42 2.56 4.76
N THR A 100 5.89 1.48 4.18
CA THR A 100 4.98 0.56 4.88
C THR A 100 5.74 -0.33 5.87
N ARG A 101 5.43 -0.18 7.17
CA ARG A 101 6.06 -0.96 8.26
C ARG A 101 5.54 -2.41 8.35
N LEU A 102 4.40 -2.72 7.73
CA LEU A 102 3.82 -4.06 7.69
C LEU A 102 2.95 -4.23 6.43
N LEU A 103 3.37 -5.10 5.51
CA LEU A 103 2.58 -5.56 4.36
C LEU A 103 2.01 -6.94 4.70
N THR A 104 0.73 -7.00 5.08
CA THR A 104 0.03 -8.28 5.33
C THR A 104 -0.77 -8.65 4.10
N LEU A 105 -0.30 -9.64 3.34
CA LEU A 105 -1.01 -10.20 2.19
C LEU A 105 -1.57 -11.56 2.57
N SER A 106 -2.90 -11.68 2.65
CA SER A 106 -3.58 -12.95 2.85
C SER A 106 -3.97 -13.51 1.49
N ALA A 107 -3.32 -14.59 1.08
CA ALA A 107 -3.72 -15.32 -0.12
C ALA A 107 -4.57 -16.52 0.34
N ALA A 108 -5.83 -16.57 -0.09
CA ALA A 108 -6.74 -17.65 0.30
C ALA A 108 -6.24 -19.04 -0.15
N ASN A 109 -5.37 -19.11 -1.18
CA ASN A 109 -4.71 -20.33 -1.69
C ASN A 109 -3.46 -20.01 -2.57
N GLY A 110 -2.71 -18.93 -2.28
CA GLY A 110 -1.69 -18.41 -3.19
C GLY A 110 -0.31 -18.27 -2.57
N ASN A 111 0.72 -18.66 -3.30
CA ASN A 111 2.10 -18.40 -2.93
C ASN A 111 2.31 -16.88 -2.77
N PHE A 112 2.79 -16.44 -1.60
CA PHE A 112 3.25 -15.08 -1.43
C PHE A 112 4.68 -14.97 -1.94
N TRP A 113 4.90 -14.11 -2.94
CA TRP A 113 6.23 -13.77 -3.45
C TRP A 113 6.57 -12.34 -3.03
N ALA A 114 7.49 -12.20 -2.10
CA ALA A 114 8.13 -10.93 -1.79
C ALA A 114 9.49 -10.86 -2.47
N SER A 115 9.84 -9.70 -3.01
CA SER A 115 11.19 -9.44 -3.51
C SER A 115 11.64 -8.07 -3.00
N VAL A 116 12.71 -8.04 -2.22
CA VAL A 116 13.36 -6.79 -1.81
C VAL A 116 14.53 -6.54 -2.75
N ILE A 117 14.63 -5.34 -3.33
CA ILE A 117 15.82 -4.92 -4.07
C ILE A 117 16.62 -4.00 -3.16
N ALA A 118 17.82 -4.43 -2.77
CA ALA A 118 18.76 -3.62 -1.99
C ALA A 118 20.13 -3.67 -2.65
N ASN A 119 20.77 -2.51 -2.82
CA ASN A 119 22.10 -2.38 -3.46
C ASN A 119 22.23 -3.13 -4.81
N GLY A 120 21.16 -3.14 -5.62
CA GLY A 120 21.15 -3.82 -6.93
C GLY A 120 21.00 -5.35 -6.86
N ALA A 121 20.94 -5.93 -5.67
CA ALA A 121 20.64 -7.34 -5.47
C ALA A 121 19.15 -7.56 -5.19
N THR A 122 18.59 -8.62 -5.76
CA THR A 122 17.18 -9.03 -5.58
C THR A 122 17.11 -10.16 -4.55
N TYR A 123 16.46 -9.91 -3.42
CA TYR A 123 16.23 -10.88 -2.35
C TYR A 123 14.79 -11.35 -2.41
N GLY A 124 14.56 -12.53 -3.00
CA GLY A 124 13.25 -13.15 -3.12
C GLY A 124 12.94 -14.07 -1.93
N TRP A 125 11.75 -13.92 -1.34
CA TRP A 125 11.19 -14.83 -0.35
C TRP A 125 9.83 -15.34 -0.83
N SER A 126 9.69 -16.66 -0.91
CA SER A 126 8.41 -17.31 -1.19
C SER A 126 7.89 -18.00 0.08
N ILE A 127 6.68 -17.66 0.50
CA ILE A 127 5.95 -18.42 1.53
C ILE A 127 4.82 -19.18 0.80
N GLY A 128 4.99 -20.51 0.68
CA GLY A 128 3.93 -21.40 0.25
C GLY A 128 3.23 -21.97 1.47
N THR A 129 2.03 -21.48 1.80
CA THR A 129 1.23 -22.03 2.89
C THR A 129 0.31 -23.11 2.33
N ASN A 130 0.68 -24.39 2.46
CA ASN A 130 -0.28 -25.47 2.23
C ASN A 130 -1.13 -25.76 3.49
N LEU A 131 -0.76 -25.22 4.67
CA LEU A 131 -1.54 -25.25 5.92
C LEU A 131 -1.20 -24.03 6.82
N PRO A 132 -2.08 -23.62 7.76
CA PRO A 132 -1.83 -22.54 8.71
C PRO A 132 -0.59 -22.80 9.59
N GLY A 133 0.26 -21.77 9.80
CA GLY A 133 1.26 -21.76 10.88
C GLY A 133 2.72 -22.01 10.52
N GLN A 134 3.09 -22.25 9.26
CA GLN A 134 4.51 -22.48 8.89
C GLN A 134 5.17 -21.22 8.31
N VAL A 135 6.28 -20.79 8.93
CA VAL A 135 7.13 -19.68 8.46
C VAL A 135 8.58 -20.14 8.44
N GLY A 136 9.24 -20.03 7.28
CA GLY A 136 10.65 -20.34 7.10
C GLY A 136 11.47 -19.08 6.85
N PHE A 137 12.45 -18.80 7.71
CA PHE A 137 13.38 -17.69 7.58
C PHE A 137 14.78 -18.19 7.20
N VAL A 138 15.47 -17.47 6.31
CA VAL A 138 16.87 -17.72 5.95
C VAL A 138 17.70 -16.49 6.28
N THR A 139 18.66 -16.65 7.19
CA THR A 139 19.64 -15.62 7.50
C THR A 139 21.03 -16.13 7.12
N VAL A 140 21.80 -15.28 6.44
CA VAL A 140 23.19 -15.55 6.07
C VAL A 140 24.05 -14.44 6.65
N THR A 141 25.08 -14.85 7.39
CA THR A 141 26.01 -13.92 8.04
C THR A 141 27.44 -14.38 7.79
N PRO A 142 28.35 -13.49 7.34
CA PRO A 142 28.12 -12.10 6.90
C PRO A 142 27.31 -11.99 5.58
N GLU A 143 27.04 -10.77 5.09
CA GLU A 143 26.29 -10.55 3.84
C GLU A 143 26.94 -11.33 2.67
N PRO A 144 26.17 -12.14 1.92
CA PRO A 144 26.73 -12.97 0.87
C PRO A 144 27.27 -12.14 -0.30
N PRO A 145 28.31 -12.61 -1.01
CA PRO A 145 28.81 -11.94 -2.21
C PRO A 145 27.73 -11.80 -3.28
N PRO A 146 27.78 -10.74 -4.12
CA PRO A 146 26.86 -10.57 -5.24
C PRO A 146 26.81 -11.82 -6.12
N GLY A 147 25.60 -12.23 -6.53
CA GLY A 147 25.41 -13.40 -7.40
C GLY A 147 25.25 -14.74 -6.69
N LEU A 148 25.30 -14.78 -5.35
CA LEU A 148 24.89 -15.95 -4.57
C LEU A 148 23.36 -15.96 -4.39
N ILE A 149 22.72 -17.07 -4.76
CA ILE A 149 21.29 -17.32 -4.52
C ILE A 149 21.19 -18.34 -3.41
N ILE A 150 20.41 -18.02 -2.37
CA ILE A 150 20.10 -18.93 -1.26
C ILE A 150 18.58 -19.05 -1.18
N THR A 151 18.08 -20.28 -1.30
CA THR A 151 16.64 -20.58 -1.33
C THR A 151 16.31 -21.58 -0.25
N PHE A 152 15.30 -21.28 0.55
CA PHE A 152 14.67 -22.25 1.43
C PHE A 152 13.24 -22.51 0.98
N VAL A 153 12.91 -23.79 0.84
CA VAL A 153 11.56 -24.24 0.53
C VAL A 153 11.15 -25.21 1.62
N SER A 154 9.98 -25.01 2.20
CA SER A 154 9.31 -26.00 3.04
C SER A 154 8.05 -26.46 2.32
N HIS A 155 7.82 -27.77 2.25
CA HIS A 155 6.66 -28.39 1.65
C HIS A 155 6.05 -29.40 2.62
N ASN A 156 4.72 -29.49 2.64
CA ASN A 156 3.99 -30.56 3.29
C ASN A 156 3.32 -31.41 2.21
N ASP A 157 3.75 -32.67 2.13
CA ASP A 157 3.11 -33.71 1.33
C ASP A 157 2.39 -34.68 2.26
N ALA A 158 1.07 -34.49 2.44
CA ALA A 158 0.20 -35.40 3.18
C ALA A 158 0.74 -35.81 4.57
N GLY A 159 1.30 -34.85 5.32
CA GLY A 159 1.85 -35.08 6.66
C GLY A 159 3.35 -35.36 6.71
N GLN A 160 4.04 -35.45 5.57
CA GLN A 160 5.50 -35.42 5.52
C GLN A 160 6.01 -33.99 5.34
N TYR A 161 6.73 -33.48 6.34
CA TYR A 161 7.43 -32.21 6.26
C TYR A 161 8.76 -32.39 5.53
N ARG A 162 8.91 -31.71 4.39
CA ARG A 162 10.16 -31.68 3.63
C ARG A 162 10.64 -30.26 3.55
N SER A 163 11.89 -30.04 3.90
CA SER A 163 12.54 -28.76 3.68
C SER A 163 13.80 -28.93 2.84
N SER A 164 14.06 -27.97 1.97
CA SER A 164 15.27 -27.94 1.15
C SER A 164 15.91 -26.57 1.27
N LEU A 165 17.20 -26.56 1.57
CA LEU A 165 18.08 -25.40 1.43
C LEU A 165 18.91 -25.60 0.16
N GLN A 166 18.81 -24.66 -0.78
CA GLN A 166 19.62 -24.63 -1.99
C GLN A 166 20.51 -23.40 -1.97
N VAL A 167 21.80 -23.59 -2.24
CA VAL A 167 22.77 -22.52 -2.47
C VAL A 167 23.26 -22.65 -3.91
N ARG A 168 23.17 -21.56 -4.70
CA ARG A 168 23.61 -21.53 -6.10
C ARG A 168 24.48 -20.30 -6.34
N ASN A 169 25.69 -20.53 -6.82
CA ASN A 169 26.58 -19.48 -7.29
C ASN A 169 26.29 -19.16 -8.77
N ARG A 170 26.03 -17.89 -9.10
CA ARG A 170 25.82 -17.40 -10.48
C ARG A 170 26.94 -16.50 -11.01
N THR A 171 28.03 -16.33 -10.27
CA THR A 171 29.12 -15.41 -10.67
C THR A 171 30.03 -15.99 -11.77
N GLY A 172 29.95 -17.29 -12.03
CA GLY A 172 30.79 -17.98 -13.03
C GLY A 172 32.24 -18.24 -12.57
N GLY A 173 32.63 -17.78 -11.39
CA GLY A 173 33.91 -18.09 -10.74
C GLY A 173 33.71 -18.71 -9.36
N ASP A 174 34.78 -19.24 -8.77
CA ASP A 174 34.72 -19.83 -7.43
C ASP A 174 34.39 -18.76 -6.36
N VAL A 175 33.57 -19.14 -5.38
CA VAL A 175 33.22 -18.29 -4.24
C VAL A 175 33.64 -19.01 -2.96
N ASP A 176 34.52 -18.36 -2.19
CA ASP A 176 34.92 -18.86 -0.87
C ASP A 176 33.78 -18.65 0.14
N MET A 177 33.30 -19.76 0.69
CA MET A 177 32.20 -19.80 1.65
C MET A 177 32.66 -20.11 3.09
N SER A 178 33.97 -20.20 3.34
CA SER A 178 34.55 -20.69 4.61
C SER A 178 34.15 -19.88 5.86
N LEU A 179 33.79 -18.61 5.68
CA LEU A 179 33.38 -17.70 6.78
C LEU A 179 31.86 -17.50 6.90
N TYR A 180 31.07 -18.12 6.02
CA TYR A 180 29.63 -17.88 5.95
C TYR A 180 28.84 -18.97 6.65
N THR A 181 27.86 -18.56 7.46
CA THR A 181 26.92 -19.49 8.09
C THR A 181 25.51 -19.24 7.58
N THR A 182 24.83 -20.29 7.14
CA THR A 182 23.39 -20.25 6.85
C THR A 182 22.65 -20.91 8.00
N ARG A 183 21.67 -20.23 8.60
CA ARG A 183 20.80 -20.80 9.63
C ARG A 183 19.36 -20.81 9.16
N VAL A 184 18.70 -21.94 9.37
CA VAL A 184 17.27 -22.14 9.11
C VAL A 184 16.58 -22.34 10.44
N PHE A 185 15.55 -21.55 10.70
CA PHE A 185 14.67 -21.71 11.86
C PHE A 185 13.30 -22.18 11.37
N ILE A 186 12.86 -23.34 11.86
CA ILE A 186 11.54 -23.90 11.59
C ILE A 186 10.80 -23.92 12.93
N TYR A 187 9.67 -23.21 12.98
CA TYR A 187 8.78 -23.21 14.13
C TYR A 187 7.56 -24.08 13.78
N HIS A 188 7.23 -25.00 14.67
CA HIS A 188 6.06 -25.88 14.59
C HIS A 188 4.97 -25.43 15.54
#